data_AF-A0A6P3BJI6-F1
#
_entry.id   AF-A0A6P3BJI6-F1
#
_cell.length_a   1.000
_cell.length_b   1.000
_cell.length_c   1.000
_cell.angle_alpha   90.00
_cell.angle_beta   90.00
_cell.angle_gamma   90.00
#
_symmetry.space_group_name_H-M   'P 1'
#
loop_
_entity.id
_entity.type
_entity.pdbx_description
1 polymer ?
#
loop_
_entity_poly.entity_id
_entity_poly.type
_entity_poly.pdbx_seq_one_letter_code
_entity_poly.pdbx_strand_id
1 'polypeptide(L)'
;MTRVHERITRHLAVLEGLDIGGINRAADMLMIQFGPMRQTTTRKGTVKWVGAWALHVQCDWQLRRESDIVATQDDLSGSDDNARHTVERLDAVLIKQGPVTVVRALGGESGQASITLSSGVNLVVTPTGAAHEEDWRLFAPSVDGPHFVIEGGRIDPDSPA
;
A
#
# COMPACT_ATOMS: atom_id res chain seq x y z
N MET A 1 22.37 -14.46 7.85
CA MET A 1 21.56 -13.26 8.11
C MET A 1 20.87 -12.91 6.81
N THR A 2 19.54 -12.94 6.78
CA THR A 2 18.75 -12.52 5.60
C THR A 2 18.92 -11.02 5.40
N ARG A 3 19.15 -10.56 4.17
CA ARG A 3 19.32 -9.12 3.89
C ARG A 3 17.98 -8.39 4.07
N VAL A 4 18.01 -7.08 4.33
CA VAL A 4 16.80 -6.29 4.59
C VAL A 4 15.85 -6.37 3.39
N HIS A 5 16.39 -6.18 2.18
CA HIS A 5 15.60 -6.27 0.95
C HIS A 5 14.90 -7.63 0.77
N GLU A 6 15.57 -8.75 1.14
CA GLU A 6 15.01 -10.10 1.06
C GLU A 6 13.87 -10.30 2.05
N ARG A 7 13.99 -9.76 3.27
CA ARG A 7 12.93 -9.83 4.29
C ARG A 7 11.69 -9.04 3.87
N ILE A 8 11.88 -7.82 3.35
CA ILE A 8 10.78 -6.99 2.86
C ILE A 8 10.11 -7.66 1.65
N THR A 9 10.91 -8.14 0.69
CA THR A 9 10.41 -8.87 -0.49
C THR A 9 9.57 -10.08 -0.08
N ARG A 10 10.02 -10.86 0.91
CA ARG A 10 9.29 -12.02 1.41
C ARG A 10 7.92 -11.65 1.96
N HIS A 11 7.83 -10.57 2.74
CA HIS A 11 6.56 -10.13 3.32
C HIS A 11 5.62 -9.59 2.25
N LEU A 12 6.13 -8.81 1.30
CA LEU A 12 5.33 -8.28 0.19
C LEU A 12 4.87 -9.36 -0.80
N ALA A 13 5.54 -10.51 -0.87
CA ALA A 13 5.18 -11.60 -1.78
C ALA A 13 3.75 -12.13 -1.57
N VAL A 14 3.13 -11.91 -0.40
CA VAL A 14 1.72 -12.26 -0.15
C VAL A 14 0.75 -11.50 -1.06
N LEU A 15 1.20 -10.39 -1.65
CA LEU A 15 0.41 -9.59 -2.59
C LEU A 15 0.44 -10.15 -4.01
N GLU A 16 1.47 -10.91 -4.40
CA GLU A 16 1.64 -11.40 -5.76
C GLU A 16 0.47 -12.31 -6.17
N GLY A 17 -0.11 -12.05 -7.34
CA GLY A 17 -1.30 -12.74 -7.84
C GLY A 17 -2.63 -12.24 -7.28
N LEU A 18 -2.63 -11.28 -6.33
CA LEU A 18 -3.85 -10.65 -5.83
C LEU A 18 -4.26 -9.45 -6.68
N ASP A 19 -5.56 -9.28 -6.88
CA ASP A 19 -6.14 -8.09 -7.50
C ASP A 19 -6.22 -6.93 -6.51
N ILE A 20 -6.08 -5.70 -7.01
CA ILE A 20 -6.46 -4.50 -6.25
C ILE A 20 -7.98 -4.46 -6.14
N GLY A 21 -8.48 -4.47 -4.90
CA GLY A 21 -9.91 -4.47 -4.59
C GLY A 21 -10.44 -3.16 -4.01
N GLY A 22 -9.56 -2.23 -3.63
CA GLY A 22 -9.97 -0.95 -3.05
C GLY A 22 -8.82 0.02 -2.88
N ILE A 23 -9.12 1.31 -3.06
CA ILE A 23 -8.20 2.42 -2.79
C ILE A 23 -8.95 3.46 -1.98
N ASN A 24 -8.30 4.00 -0.94
CA ASN A 24 -8.84 5.05 -0.10
C ASN A 24 -7.69 5.84 0.54
N ARG A 25 -8.01 6.79 1.42
CA ARG A 25 -7.06 7.55 2.22
C ARG A 25 -7.50 7.71 3.67
N ALA A 26 -6.56 8.05 4.53
CA ALA A 26 -6.84 8.64 5.84
C ALA A 26 -5.84 9.79 6.06
N ALA A 27 -6.34 11.02 6.14
CA ALA A 27 -5.51 12.21 5.93
C ALA A 27 -4.73 12.08 4.60
N ASP A 28 -3.40 12.08 4.66
CA ASP A 28 -2.45 11.95 3.55
C ASP A 28 -1.96 10.50 3.33
N MET A 29 -2.30 9.55 4.22
CA MET A 29 -1.94 8.14 4.09
C MET A 29 -2.75 7.48 2.95
N LEU A 30 -2.04 6.91 1.98
CA LEU A 30 -2.62 6.07 0.93
C LEU A 30 -2.97 4.69 1.50
N MET A 31 -4.19 4.21 1.25
CA MET A 31 -4.65 2.88 1.68
C MET A 31 -5.07 2.06 0.47
N ILE A 32 -4.41 0.93 0.24
CA ILE A 32 -4.71 -0.01 -0.85
C ILE A 32 -5.11 -1.36 -0.27
N GLN A 33 -6.18 -1.95 -0.80
CA GLN A 33 -6.70 -3.26 -0.43
C GLN A 33 -6.44 -4.25 -1.57
N PHE A 34 -6.00 -5.46 -1.22
CA PHE A 34 -5.66 -6.52 -2.16
C PHE A 34 -6.42 -7.82 -1.87
N GLY A 35 -6.72 -8.56 -2.93
CA GLY A 35 -7.35 -9.86 -2.89
C GLY A 35 -8.87 -9.79 -2.65
N PRO A 36 -9.50 -10.94 -2.34
CA PRO A 36 -10.95 -11.03 -2.16
C PRO A 36 -11.46 -10.04 -1.13
N MET A 37 -12.47 -9.26 -1.52
CA MET A 37 -13.14 -8.32 -0.63
C MET A 37 -14.11 -9.06 0.29
N ARG A 38 -14.00 -8.79 1.60
CA ARG A 38 -14.87 -9.36 2.63
C ARG A 38 -15.54 -8.27 3.44
N GLN A 39 -16.75 -8.57 3.89
CA GLN A 39 -17.48 -7.71 4.81
C GLN A 39 -16.92 -7.87 6.23
N THR A 40 -16.69 -6.75 6.90
CA THR A 40 -16.32 -6.67 8.31
C THR A 40 -17.18 -5.64 9.04
N THR A 41 -17.33 -5.79 10.35
CA THR A 41 -18.05 -4.84 11.19
C THR A 41 -17.06 -4.13 12.10
N THR A 42 -17.07 -2.80 12.11
CA THR A 42 -16.26 -2.01 13.04
C THR A 42 -16.78 -2.14 14.47
N ARG A 43 -15.98 -1.77 15.48
CA ARG A 43 -16.44 -1.69 16.89
C ARG A 43 -17.70 -0.83 17.08
N LYS A 44 -17.97 0.13 16.18
CA LYS A 44 -19.16 1.00 16.21
C LYS A 44 -20.37 0.42 15.45
N GLY A 45 -20.30 -0.83 14.98
CA GLY A 45 -21.39 -1.48 14.24
C GLY A 45 -21.46 -1.12 12.75
N THR A 46 -20.61 -0.22 12.26
CA THR A 46 -20.57 0.14 10.83
C THR A 46 -19.98 -1.01 10.01
N VAL A 47 -20.69 -1.41 8.97
CA VAL A 47 -20.22 -2.39 7.97
C VAL A 47 -19.19 -1.75 7.05
N LYS A 48 -18.08 -2.44 6.80
CA LYS A 48 -17.03 -2.06 5.84
C LYS A 48 -16.64 -3.25 4.98
N TRP A 49 -16.16 -2.97 3.78
CA TRP A 49 -15.51 -3.95 2.91
C TRP A 49 -13.99 -3.77 2.99
N VAL A 50 -13.27 -4.85 3.23
CA VAL A 50 -11.81 -4.87 3.32
C VAL A 50 -11.25 -6.01 2.48
N GLY A 51 -10.05 -5.84 1.94
CA GLY A 51 -9.35 -6.89 1.21
C GLY A 51 -8.84 -7.99 2.15
N ALA A 52 -8.29 -9.04 1.56
CA ALA A 52 -7.53 -10.05 2.29
C ALA A 52 -6.27 -9.43 2.91
N TRP A 53 -5.65 -8.49 2.20
CA TRP A 53 -4.48 -7.73 2.63
C TRP A 53 -4.69 -6.23 2.43
N ALA A 54 -3.99 -5.43 3.22
CA ALA A 54 -3.93 -3.98 3.10
C ALA A 54 -2.50 -3.48 3.17
N LEU A 55 -2.17 -2.53 2.30
CA LEU A 55 -0.96 -1.72 2.36
C LEU A 55 -1.36 -0.28 2.67
N HIS A 56 -0.86 0.25 3.78
CA HIS A 56 -1.01 1.64 4.15
C HIS A 56 0.35 2.33 3.99
N VAL A 57 0.40 3.45 3.28
CA VAL A 57 1.64 4.16 2.95
C VAL A 57 1.53 5.62 3.37
N GLN A 58 2.43 6.06 4.24
CA GLN A 58 2.47 7.40 4.84
C GLN A 58 3.88 8.00 4.75
N CYS A 59 4.54 7.78 3.62
CA CYS A 59 5.80 8.41 3.21
C CYS A 59 5.73 8.74 1.72
N ASP A 60 6.85 9.15 1.11
CA ASP A 60 6.87 9.43 -0.33
C ASP A 60 6.51 8.17 -1.12
N TRP A 61 5.55 8.32 -2.02
CA TRP A 61 5.19 7.28 -2.98
C TRP A 61 4.86 7.89 -4.33
N GLN A 62 5.03 7.08 -5.37
CA GLN A 62 4.68 7.44 -6.73
C GLN A 62 4.02 6.25 -7.42
N LEU A 63 2.87 6.50 -8.04
CA LEU A 63 2.30 5.61 -9.05
C LEU A 63 2.83 6.04 -10.41
N ARG A 64 3.57 5.15 -11.06
CA ARG A 64 4.20 5.38 -12.36
C ARG A 64 3.56 4.49 -13.42
N ARG A 65 3.40 4.99 -14.63
CA ARG A 65 3.01 4.20 -15.81
C ARG A 65 3.97 4.58 -16.93
N GLU A 66 4.79 3.63 -17.37
CA GLU A 66 5.85 3.90 -18.35
C GLU A 66 6.75 5.06 -17.88
N SER A 67 6.84 6.15 -18.66
CA SER A 67 7.57 7.37 -18.31
C SER A 67 6.78 8.37 -17.47
N ASP A 68 5.48 8.16 -17.28
CA ASP A 68 4.57 9.12 -16.67
C ASP A 68 4.39 8.87 -15.17
N ILE A 69 4.34 9.95 -14.40
CA ILE A 69 3.92 9.93 -13.00
C ILE A 69 2.39 10.13 -12.98
N VAL A 70 1.67 9.09 -12.59
CA VAL A 70 0.21 9.09 -12.51
C VAL A 70 -0.25 9.84 -11.26
N ALA A 71 0.34 9.55 -10.10
CA ALA A 71 0.02 10.20 -8.83
C ALA A 71 1.20 10.09 -7.86
N THR A 72 1.21 10.97 -6.87
CA THR A 72 2.23 11.08 -5.82
C THR A 72 1.60 11.36 -4.46
N GLN A 73 2.40 11.28 -3.40
CA GLN A 73 1.96 11.66 -2.04
C GLN A 73 1.43 13.10 -1.99
N ASP A 74 2.00 14.03 -2.77
CA ASP A 74 1.54 15.43 -2.85
C ASP A 74 0.07 15.56 -3.30
N ASP A 75 -0.41 14.60 -4.09
CA ASP A 75 -1.81 14.58 -4.54
C ASP A 75 -2.80 14.25 -3.40
N LEU A 76 -2.31 13.68 -2.28
CA LEU A 76 -3.10 13.37 -1.08
C LEU A 76 -2.85 14.34 0.09
N SER A 77 -1.71 15.05 0.09
CA SER A 77 -1.37 16.03 1.15
C SER A 77 -2.00 17.42 0.95
N GLY A 78 -2.64 17.65 -0.20
CA GLY A 78 -3.36 18.88 -0.53
C GLY A 78 -4.70 19.06 0.21
N SER A 79 -5.61 19.85 -0.37
CA SER A 79 -6.96 20.03 0.20
C SER A 79 -7.75 18.72 0.19
N ASP A 80 -8.73 18.60 1.09
CA ASP A 80 -9.59 17.41 1.16
C ASP A 80 -10.30 17.09 -0.16
N ASP A 81 -10.69 18.11 -0.92
CA ASP A 81 -11.29 17.97 -2.25
C ASP A 81 -10.30 17.44 -3.28
N ASN A 82 -9.06 17.96 -3.28
CA ASN A 82 -8.00 17.46 -4.16
C ASN A 82 -7.70 15.99 -3.86
N ALA A 83 -7.52 15.66 -2.58
CA ALA A 83 -7.24 14.30 -2.15
C ALA A 83 -8.38 13.34 -2.49
N ARG A 84 -9.65 13.79 -2.40
CA ARG A 84 -10.82 13.01 -2.82
C ARG A 84 -10.82 12.77 -4.33
N HIS A 85 -10.58 13.80 -5.14
CA HIS A 85 -10.49 13.67 -6.59
C HIS A 85 -9.35 12.73 -7.01
N THR A 86 -8.22 12.77 -6.31
CA THR A 86 -7.11 11.84 -6.51
C THR A 86 -7.53 10.39 -6.27
N VAL A 87 -8.18 10.10 -5.15
CA VAL A 87 -8.68 8.75 -4.85
C VAL A 87 -9.68 8.27 -5.91
N GLU A 88 -10.62 9.12 -6.33
CA GLU A 88 -11.59 8.79 -7.39
C GLU A 88 -10.91 8.48 -8.73
N ARG A 89 -9.86 9.23 -9.07
CA ARG A 89 -9.04 9.00 -10.28
C ARG A 89 -8.26 7.70 -10.19
N LEU A 90 -7.67 7.38 -9.03
CA LEU A 90 -6.95 6.13 -8.82
C LEU A 90 -7.88 4.91 -8.89
N ASP A 91 -9.07 5.00 -8.27
CA ASP A 91 -10.12 3.99 -8.40
C ASP A 91 -10.55 3.78 -9.85
N ALA A 92 -10.72 4.87 -10.61
CA ALA A 92 -11.03 4.80 -12.04
C ALA A 92 -9.94 4.10 -12.86
N VAL A 93 -8.66 4.29 -12.53
CA VAL A 93 -7.53 3.73 -13.29
C VAL A 93 -7.21 2.29 -12.88
N LEU A 94 -7.36 1.95 -11.60
CA LEU A 94 -6.87 0.69 -11.03
C LEU A 94 -7.96 -0.34 -10.74
N ILE A 95 -9.24 0.07 -10.72
CA ILE A 95 -10.35 -0.81 -10.31
C ILE A 95 -11.45 -0.83 -11.37
N LYS A 96 -11.91 0.34 -11.85
CA LYS A 96 -13.10 0.41 -12.73
C LYS A 96 -12.87 -0.07 -14.17
N GLN A 97 -11.62 -0.16 -14.64
CA GLN A 97 -11.31 -0.64 -16.01
C GLN A 97 -11.21 -2.17 -16.12
N GLY A 98 -11.36 -2.89 -15.00
CA GLY A 98 -11.19 -4.33 -14.92
C GLY A 98 -10.13 -4.73 -13.89
N PRO A 99 -9.92 -6.05 -13.68
CA PRO A 99 -8.99 -6.54 -12.68
C PRO A 99 -7.56 -6.09 -12.94
N VAL A 100 -6.92 -5.53 -11.92
CA VAL A 100 -5.50 -5.18 -11.92
C VAL A 100 -4.80 -6.00 -10.85
N THR A 101 -3.96 -6.93 -11.30
CA THR A 101 -3.29 -7.93 -10.46
C THR A 101 -1.87 -7.47 -10.14
N VAL A 102 -1.39 -7.75 -8.94
CA VAL A 102 0.02 -7.58 -8.58
C VAL A 102 0.84 -8.68 -9.26
N VAL A 103 1.74 -8.27 -10.15
CA VAL A 103 2.65 -9.16 -10.89
C VAL A 103 3.91 -9.45 -10.07
N ARG A 104 4.42 -8.44 -9.36
CA ARG A 104 5.66 -8.55 -8.59
C ARG A 104 5.67 -7.56 -7.45
N ALA A 105 6.19 -7.96 -6.29
CA ALA A 105 6.47 -7.05 -5.21
C ALA A 105 7.91 -7.23 -4.69
N LEU A 106 8.67 -6.14 -4.62
CA LEU A 106 10.08 -6.13 -4.25
C LEU A 106 10.35 -5.14 -3.12
N GLY A 107 11.20 -5.54 -2.19
CA GLY A 107 11.75 -4.68 -1.15
C GLY A 107 13.10 -4.08 -1.51
N GLY A 108 13.43 -2.92 -0.93
CA GLY A 108 14.75 -2.29 -0.98
C GLY A 108 15.52 -2.41 0.34
N GLU A 109 16.78 -1.96 0.36
CA GLU A 109 17.64 -2.06 1.55
C GLU A 109 17.31 -1.02 2.63
N SER A 110 16.55 0.03 2.30
CA SER A 110 16.17 1.12 3.21
C SER A 110 14.64 1.27 3.28
N GLY A 111 13.95 0.14 3.38
CA GLY A 111 12.50 0.12 3.56
C GLY A 111 11.70 0.41 2.29
N GLN A 112 12.33 0.59 1.13
CA GLN A 112 11.60 0.83 -0.12
C GLN A 112 10.72 -0.37 -0.49
N ALA A 113 9.63 -0.11 -1.19
CA ALA A 113 8.80 -1.13 -1.81
C ALA A 113 8.50 -0.76 -3.27
N SER A 114 8.54 -1.74 -4.17
CA SER A 114 8.08 -1.59 -5.55
C SER A 114 7.06 -2.68 -5.87
N ILE A 115 5.86 -2.29 -6.29
CA ILE A 115 4.75 -3.20 -6.62
C ILE A 115 4.37 -2.97 -8.07
N THR A 116 4.72 -3.95 -8.92
CA THR A 116 4.40 -3.95 -10.35
C THR A 116 3.03 -4.56 -10.57
N LEU A 117 2.17 -3.87 -11.32
CA LEU A 117 0.80 -4.26 -11.63
C LEU A 117 0.66 -4.72 -13.08
N SER A 118 -0.33 -5.59 -13.34
CA SER A 118 -0.61 -6.14 -14.67
C SER A 118 -1.02 -5.09 -15.70
N SER A 119 -1.47 -3.92 -15.24
CA SER A 119 -1.84 -2.76 -16.07
C SER A 119 -0.64 -1.95 -16.58
N GLY A 120 0.59 -2.35 -16.26
CA GLY A 120 1.81 -1.59 -16.55
C GLY A 120 2.08 -0.44 -15.58
N VAL A 121 1.25 -0.31 -14.52
CA VAL A 121 1.47 0.65 -13.43
C VAL A 121 2.42 0.05 -12.39
N ASN A 122 3.30 0.88 -11.82
CA ASN A 122 4.18 0.50 -10.71
C ASN A 122 3.97 1.47 -9.55
N LEU A 123 3.70 0.95 -8.36
CA LEU A 123 3.76 1.71 -7.11
C LEU A 123 5.19 1.64 -6.56
N VAL A 124 5.82 2.79 -6.41
CA VAL A 124 7.16 2.93 -5.81
C VAL A 124 7.01 3.70 -4.51
N VAL A 125 7.36 3.05 -3.39
CA VAL A 125 7.35 3.62 -2.04
C VAL A 125 8.79 3.89 -1.60
N THR A 126 9.05 5.12 -1.15
CA THR A 126 10.38 5.61 -0.78
C THR A 126 10.30 6.24 0.61
N PRO A 127 10.64 5.49 1.67
CA PRO A 127 10.79 6.06 3.01
C PRO A 127 11.69 7.31 3.00
N THR A 128 11.25 8.36 3.70
CA THR A 128 12.03 9.61 3.84
C THR A 128 13.08 9.51 4.94
N GLY A 129 12.99 8.45 5.77
CA GLY A 129 13.93 8.20 6.87
C GLY A 129 13.69 9.07 8.10
N ALA A 130 12.53 9.72 8.20
CA ALA A 130 12.11 10.43 9.41
C ALA A 130 11.97 9.43 10.56
N ALA A 131 12.72 9.66 11.65
CA ALA A 131 12.66 8.79 12.81
C ALA A 131 11.31 8.93 13.53
N HIS A 132 10.75 7.82 14.03
CA HIS A 132 9.50 7.78 14.80
C HIS A 132 8.21 8.03 14.01
N GLU A 133 8.27 7.99 12.68
CA GLU A 133 7.11 8.04 11.79
C GLU A 133 7.00 6.75 10.97
N GLU A 134 5.80 6.15 10.96
CA GLU A 134 5.50 4.95 10.17
C GLU A 134 5.54 5.30 8.68
N ASP A 135 6.47 4.71 7.93
CA ASP A 135 6.57 4.92 6.48
C ASP A 135 5.47 4.16 5.75
N TRP A 136 5.31 2.88 6.09
CA TRP A 136 4.23 2.03 5.58
C TRP A 136 4.07 0.76 6.41
N ARG A 137 2.89 0.15 6.29
CA ARG A 137 2.58 -1.16 6.88
C ARG A 137 1.78 -2.06 5.94
N LEU A 138 2.05 -3.36 6.05
CA LEU A 138 1.32 -4.45 5.41
C LEU A 138 0.68 -5.32 6.48
N PHE A 139 -0.62 -5.61 6.34
CA PHE A 139 -1.35 -6.44 7.29
C PHE A 139 -2.61 -7.07 6.67
N ALA A 140 -3.19 -8.05 7.35
CA ALA A 140 -4.47 -8.66 6.99
C ALA A 140 -5.59 -8.01 7.81
N PRO A 141 -6.45 -7.14 7.24
CA PRO A 141 -7.46 -6.39 8.00
C PRO A 141 -8.45 -7.31 8.71
N SER A 142 -8.85 -6.98 9.94
CA SER A 142 -9.82 -7.75 10.73
C SER A 142 -9.41 -9.19 11.06
N VAL A 143 -8.14 -9.53 10.89
CA VAL A 143 -7.53 -10.75 11.44
C VAL A 143 -6.61 -10.30 12.57
N ASP A 144 -6.69 -10.96 13.71
CA ASP A 144 -5.75 -10.74 14.81
C ASP A 144 -4.41 -11.38 14.42
N GLY A 145 -3.52 -10.57 13.85
CA GLY A 145 -2.26 -11.00 13.30
C GLY A 145 -1.25 -9.85 13.28
N PRO A 146 0.05 -10.16 13.19
CA PRO A 146 1.09 -9.15 13.23
C PRO A 146 1.02 -8.25 12.00
N HIS A 147 1.36 -6.97 12.19
CA HIS A 147 1.59 -6.04 11.11
C HIS A 147 3.07 -6.09 10.74
N PHE A 148 3.37 -6.04 9.44
CA PHE A 148 4.72 -5.80 8.96
C PHE A 148 4.88 -4.31 8.70
N VAL A 149 5.79 -3.65 9.42
CA VAL A 149 5.89 -2.20 9.48
C VAL A 149 7.30 -1.75 9.12
N ILE A 150 7.38 -0.68 8.31
CA ILE A 150 8.61 0.08 8.08
C ILE A 150 8.49 1.43 8.79
N GLU A 151 9.48 1.77 9.60
CA GLU A 151 9.62 3.04 10.31
C GLU A 151 11.04 3.59 10.09
N GLY A 152 11.15 4.87 9.72
CA GLY A 152 12.44 5.52 9.45
C GLY A 152 13.32 4.76 8.45
N GLY A 153 12.73 4.13 7.44
CA GLY A 153 13.40 3.32 6.42
C GLY A 153 13.94 1.98 6.93
N ARG A 154 13.47 1.48 8.08
CA ARG A 154 13.90 0.21 8.68
C ARG A 154 12.71 -0.66 9.02
N ILE A 155 12.94 -1.98 9.03
CA ILE A 155 11.94 -2.92 9.55
C ILE A 155 11.78 -2.64 11.05
N ASP A 156 10.55 -2.37 11.46
CA ASP A 156 10.22 -2.20 12.88
C ASP A 156 10.57 -3.48 13.68
N PRO A 157 11.16 -3.37 14.88
CA PRO A 157 11.59 -4.53 15.67
C PRO A 157 10.48 -5.50 16.06
N ASP A 158 9.23 -5.03 16.16
CA ASP A 158 8.06 -5.84 16.51
C ASP A 158 7.42 -6.49 15.27
N SER A 159 7.93 -6.19 14.08
CA SER A 159 7.49 -6.84 12.84
C SER A 159 7.87 -8.33 12.80
N PRO A 160 7.05 -9.16 12.15
CA PRO A 160 7.34 -10.58 11.99
C PRO A 160 8.66 -10.84 11.24
N ALA A 161 9.27 -11.99 11.52
CA ALA A 161 10.63 -12.34 11.10
C ALA A 161 10.78 -12.58 9.58
#